data_AF-A0A924X5H3-F1
#
_entry.id   AF-A0A924X5H3-F1
#
_cell.length_a   1.000
_cell.length_b   1.000
_cell.length_c   1.000
_cell.angle_alpha   90.00
_cell.angle_beta   90.00
_cell.angle_gamma   90.00
#
_symmetry.space_group_name_H-M   'P 1'
#
loop_
_entity.id
_entity.type
_entity.pdbx_description
1 polymer ?
#
loop_
_entity_poly.entity_id
_entity_poly.type
_entity_poly.pdbx_seq_one_letter_code
_entity_poly.pdbx_strand_id
1 'polypeptide(L)'
;TTVTDGQQQVKIVVYQGDARHIDKNEVLGEFALTGLPSKPRGQIRIDVAFSISADGIVSVSARDMETGREQAIQVSGRHRLHEDEIKRMISDHQENLLAAIDEGEHMPGEAARTLIDGANPSEL
;
A
#
# COMPACT_ATOMS: atom_id res chain seq x y z
N THR A 1 -5.76 -28.60 9.27
CA THR A 1 -6.59 -29.80 9.57
C THR A 1 -8.04 -29.37 9.63
N THR A 2 -8.98 -30.19 9.15
CA THR A 2 -10.41 -29.85 9.16
C THR A 2 -10.96 -29.79 10.58
N VAL A 3 -11.96 -28.93 10.80
CA VAL A 3 -12.53 -28.65 12.13
C VAL A 3 -13.86 -29.36 12.34
N THR A 4 -14.50 -29.80 11.25
CA THR A 4 -15.82 -30.45 11.23
C THR A 4 -15.81 -31.71 10.37
N ASP A 5 -16.57 -32.73 10.76
CA ASP A 5 -16.78 -33.94 9.95
C ASP A 5 -17.55 -33.62 8.66
N GLY A 6 -17.12 -34.19 7.53
CA GLY A 6 -17.76 -33.94 6.22
C GLY A 6 -17.51 -32.53 5.66
N GLN A 7 -16.52 -31.81 6.18
CA GLN A 7 -16.14 -30.48 5.71
C GLN A 7 -15.62 -30.54 4.25
N GLN A 8 -16.48 -30.17 3.29
CA GLN A 8 -16.17 -30.18 1.85
C GLN A 8 -15.45 -28.92 1.37
N GLN A 9 -15.30 -27.93 2.25
CA GLN A 9 -14.64 -26.66 1.96
C GLN A 9 -13.80 -26.22 3.15
N VAL A 10 -12.56 -25.82 2.89
CA VAL A 10 -11.70 -25.16 3.88
C VAL A 10 -11.48 -23.72 3.43
N LYS A 11 -11.76 -22.77 4.32
CA LYS A 11 -11.46 -21.36 4.13
C LYS A 11 -10.10 -21.04 4.74
N ILE A 12 -9.21 -20.50 3.93
CA ILE A 12 -7.88 -20.04 4.32
C ILE A 12 -7.91 -18.51 4.30
N VAL A 13 -7.56 -17.90 5.43
CA VAL A 13 -7.47 -16.44 5.58
C VAL A 13 -6.04 -16.08 5.89
N VAL A 14 -5.51 -15.13 5.13
CA VAL A 14 -4.14 -14.64 5.24
C VAL A 14 -4.17 -13.29 5.93
N TYR A 15 -3.38 -13.15 6.99
CA TYR A 15 -3.27 -11.93 7.78
C TYR A 15 -1.83 -11.40 7.73
N GLN A 16 -1.68 -10.08 7.80
CA GLN A 16 -0.41 -9.38 7.96
C GLN A 16 -0.47 -8.46 9.18
N GLY A 17 0.55 -8.55 10.04
CA GLY A 17 0.71 -7.67 11.19
C GLY A 17 1.57 -8.31 12.28
N ASP A 18 2.15 -7.46 13.13
CA ASP A 18 3.01 -7.88 14.25
C ASP A 18 2.22 -8.19 15.54
N ALA A 19 0.89 -8.03 15.52
CA ALA A 19 0.09 -8.25 16.70
C ALA A 19 -0.11 -9.74 16.97
N ARG A 20 -0.07 -10.11 18.26
CA ARG A 20 -0.32 -11.50 18.70
C ARG A 20 -1.77 -11.96 18.47
N HIS A 21 -2.69 -11.00 18.34
CA HIS A 21 -4.12 -11.26 18.13
C HIS A 21 -4.50 -10.93 16.69
N ILE A 22 -5.21 -11.86 16.06
CA ILE A 22 -5.66 -11.74 14.67
C ILE A 22 -6.58 -10.53 14.47
N ASP A 23 -7.37 -10.14 15.48
CA ASP A 23 -8.28 -8.98 15.42
C ASP A 23 -7.57 -7.63 15.21
N LYS A 24 -6.25 -7.60 15.44
CA LYS A 24 -5.41 -6.40 15.27
C LYS A 24 -4.53 -6.47 14.02
N ASN A 25 -4.61 -7.56 13.26
CA ASN A 25 -3.86 -7.75 12.03
C ASN A 25 -4.73 -7.40 10.82
N GLU A 26 -4.10 -6.94 9.75
CA GLU A 26 -4.79 -6.64 8.50
C GLU A 26 -5.02 -7.94 7.71
N VAL A 27 -6.22 -8.10 7.16
CA VAL A 27 -6.52 -9.22 6.26
C VAL A 27 -5.93 -8.90 4.90
N LEU A 28 -4.96 -9.72 4.48
CA LEU A 28 -4.37 -9.66 3.15
C LEU A 28 -5.30 -10.25 2.10
N GLY A 29 -5.95 -11.36 2.42
CA GLY A 29 -6.89 -12.01 1.52
C GLY A 29 -7.43 -13.30 2.10
N GLU A 30 -8.49 -13.79 1.47
CA GLU A 30 -9.07 -15.08 1.81
C GLU A 30 -9.46 -15.85 0.57
N PHE A 31 -9.38 -17.17 0.66
CA PHE A 31 -9.82 -18.06 -0.39
C PHE A 31 -10.34 -19.35 0.21
N ALA A 32 -11.12 -20.07 -0.58
CA ALA A 32 -11.71 -21.32 -0.14
C ALA A 32 -11.32 -22.45 -1.08
N LEU A 33 -10.71 -23.50 -0.53
CA LEU A 33 -10.47 -24.75 -1.22
C LEU A 33 -11.76 -25.58 -1.14
N THR A 34 -12.52 -25.59 -2.24
CA THR A 34 -13.77 -26.34 -2.38
C THR A 34 -13.56 -27.71 -3.01
N GLY A 35 -14.48 -28.61 -2.73
CA GLY A 35 -14.53 -29.90 -3.41
C GLY A 35 -13.59 -30.93 -2.78
N LEU A 36 -13.40 -30.81 -1.47
CA LEU A 36 -12.71 -31.79 -0.65
C LEU A 36 -13.60 -33.05 -0.48
N PRO A 37 -13.00 -34.24 -0.38
CA PRO A 37 -13.74 -35.47 -0.16
C PRO A 37 -14.40 -35.43 1.23
N SER A 38 -15.65 -35.87 1.33
CA SER A 38 -16.36 -35.94 2.60
C SER A 38 -15.72 -37.02 3.49
N LYS A 39 -14.82 -36.60 4.38
CA LYS A 39 -14.10 -37.48 5.29
C LYS A 39 -14.25 -37.06 6.75
N PRO A 40 -14.01 -37.99 7.70
CA PRO A 40 -13.90 -37.67 9.11
C PRO A 40 -12.84 -36.59 9.36
N ARG A 41 -13.06 -35.82 10.42
CA ARG A 41 -12.16 -34.75 10.86
C ARG A 41 -10.71 -35.24 10.94
N GLY A 42 -9.80 -34.44 10.40
CA GLY A 42 -8.35 -34.69 10.52
C GLY A 42 -7.76 -35.73 9.56
N GLN A 43 -8.55 -36.37 8.70
CA GLN A 43 -8.01 -37.23 7.64
C GLN A 43 -7.54 -36.44 6.40
N ILE A 44 -8.12 -35.27 6.15
CA ILE A 44 -7.77 -34.45 4.98
C ILE A 44 -6.45 -33.74 5.23
N ARG A 45 -5.46 -34.00 4.37
CA ARG A 45 -4.16 -33.33 4.37
C ARG A 45 -4.13 -32.25 3.29
N ILE A 46 -4.01 -31.01 3.75
CA ILE A 46 -3.87 -29.83 2.89
C ILE A 46 -2.45 -29.32 3.07
N ASP A 47 -1.69 -29.31 1.98
CA ASP A 47 -0.41 -28.65 1.90
C ASP A 47 -0.63 -27.17 1.60
N VAL A 48 -0.02 -26.28 2.37
CA VAL A 48 -0.16 -24.83 2.19
C VAL A 48 1.23 -24.25 2.01
N ALA A 49 1.49 -23.69 0.83
CA ALA A 49 2.75 -23.06 0.50
C ALA A 49 2.58 -21.54 0.45
N PHE A 50 3.51 -20.85 1.09
CA PHE A 50 3.59 -19.39 1.11
C PHE A 50 4.90 -19.00 0.43
N SER A 51 4.81 -18.19 -0.61
CA SER A 51 5.96 -17.63 -1.33
C SER A 51 5.88 -16.11 -1.30
N ILE A 52 7.00 -15.46 -0.99
CA ILE A 52 7.12 -14.01 -1.00
C ILE A 52 8.13 -13.65 -2.07
N SER A 53 7.71 -12.84 -3.03
CA SER A 53 8.57 -12.32 -4.09
C SER A 53 9.27 -11.04 -3.65
N ALA A 54 10.41 -10.71 -4.27
CA ALA A 54 11.15 -9.48 -3.98
C ALA A 54 10.31 -8.20 -4.19
N ASP A 55 9.31 -8.26 -5.07
CA ASP A 55 8.33 -7.19 -5.32
C ASP A 55 7.29 -6.97 -4.20
N GLY A 56 7.39 -7.71 -3.09
CA GLY A 56 6.43 -7.65 -1.99
C GLY A 56 5.09 -8.34 -2.30
N ILE A 57 5.08 -9.21 -3.31
CA ILE A 57 3.93 -10.02 -3.69
C ILE A 57 3.96 -11.33 -2.89
N VAL A 58 2.88 -11.59 -2.16
CA VAL A 58 2.68 -12.83 -1.39
C VAL A 58 1.78 -13.77 -2.19
N SER A 59 2.32 -14.91 -2.59
CA SER A 59 1.56 -15.99 -3.23
C SER A 59 1.28 -17.07 -2.20
N VAL A 60 0.00 -17.39 -2.01
CA VAL A 60 -0.45 -18.44 -1.10
C VAL A 60 -1.17 -19.50 -1.91
N SER A 61 -0.69 -20.73 -1.88
CA SER A 61 -1.36 -21.87 -2.51
C SER A 61 -1.73 -22.90 -1.44
N ALA A 62 -2.89 -23.53 -1.62
CA ALA A 62 -3.35 -24.65 -0.83
C ALA A 62 -3.71 -25.80 -1.76
N ARG A 63 -3.11 -26.97 -1.51
CA ARG A 63 -3.32 -28.18 -2.30
C ARG A 63 -3.78 -29.32 -1.41
N ASP A 64 -4.88 -29.95 -1.79
CA ASP A 64 -5.28 -31.24 -1.22
C ASP A 64 -4.38 -32.35 -1.77
N MET A 65 -3.71 -33.07 -0.87
CA MET A 65 -2.81 -34.17 -1.25
C MET A 65 -3.54 -35.41 -1.77
N GLU A 66 -4.83 -35.60 -1.46
CA GLU A 66 -5.59 -36.75 -1.95
C GLU A 66 -6.23 -36.49 -3.31
N THR A 67 -6.98 -35.40 -3.45
CA THR A 67 -7.68 -35.10 -4.71
C THR A 67 -6.79 -34.40 -5.74
N GLY A 68 -5.64 -33.88 -5.31
CA GLY A 68 -4.76 -33.07 -6.15
C GLY A 68 -5.32 -31.69 -6.48
N ARG A 69 -6.48 -31.31 -5.92
CA ARG A 69 -7.09 -29.99 -6.12
C ARG A 69 -6.25 -28.93 -5.45
N GLU A 70 -5.98 -27.87 -6.19
CA GLU A 70 -5.21 -26.72 -5.73
C GLU A 70 -6.04 -25.45 -5.91
N GLN A 71 -5.92 -24.53 -4.95
CA GLN A 71 -6.37 -23.16 -5.07
C GLN A 71 -5.26 -22.24 -4.59
N ALA A 72 -5.03 -21.15 -5.31
CA ALA A 72 -4.01 -20.19 -4.96
C ALA A 72 -4.53 -18.77 -5.13
N ILE A 73 -4.01 -17.87 -4.30
CA ILE A 73 -4.21 -16.44 -4.42
C ILE A 73 -2.87 -15.74 -4.41
N GLN A 74 -2.83 -14.63 -5.14
CA GLN A 74 -1.70 -13.71 -5.13
C GLN A 74 -2.19 -12.42 -4.49
N VAL A 75 -1.56 -12.04 -3.38
CA VAL A 75 -1.84 -10.82 -2.65
C VAL A 75 -0.62 -9.93 -2.74
N SER A 76 -0.74 -8.83 -3.48
CA SER A 76 0.18 -7.71 -3.34
C SER A 76 -0.19 -6.96 -2.07
N GLY A 77 0.76 -6.85 -1.11
CA GLY A 77 0.57 -6.01 0.07
C GLY A 77 0.12 -4.62 -0.37
N ARG A 78 -0.97 -4.11 0.20
CA ARG A 78 -1.63 -2.84 -0.17
C ARG A 78 -0.77 -1.58 0.06
N HIS A 79 0.54 -1.74 0.28
CA HIS A 79 1.50 -0.66 0.37
C HIS A 79 2.02 -0.15 -0.98
N ARG A 80 1.46 -0.62 -2.10
CA ARG A 80 1.46 0.23 -3.28
C ARG A 80 0.35 1.24 -3.05
N LEU A 81 0.75 2.44 -2.63
CA LEU A 81 0.03 3.68 -2.95
C LEU A 81 -0.80 3.43 -4.22
N HIS A 82 -2.12 3.48 -4.11
CA HIS A 82 -2.97 3.39 -5.30
C HIS A 82 -2.38 4.34 -6.35
N GLU A 83 -2.34 3.99 -7.63
CA GLU A 83 -1.77 4.88 -8.66
C GLU A 83 -2.33 6.31 -8.55
N ASP A 84 -3.58 6.45 -8.08
CA ASP A 84 -4.23 7.71 -7.73
C ASP A 84 -3.57 8.46 -6.55
N GLU A 85 -3.08 7.77 -5.53
CA GLU A 85 -2.35 8.35 -4.40
C GLU A 85 -0.91 8.73 -4.78
N ILE A 86 -0.25 7.94 -5.64
CA ILE A 86 1.06 8.31 -6.23
C ILE A 86 0.91 9.58 -7.09
N LYS A 87 -0.11 9.64 -7.95
CA LYS A 87 -0.40 10.82 -8.77
C LYS A 87 -0.71 12.05 -7.93
N ARG A 88 -1.49 11.88 -6.84
CA ARG A 88 -1.72 12.97 -5.88
C ARG A 88 -0.43 13.42 -5.22
N MET A 89 0.42 12.52 -4.72
CA MET A 89 1.71 12.90 -4.15
C MET A 89 2.61 13.62 -5.15
N ILE A 90 2.65 13.18 -6.41
CA ILE A 90 3.44 13.83 -7.48
C ILE A 90 2.87 15.21 -7.80
N SER A 91 1.55 15.34 -7.88
CA SER A 91 0.87 16.63 -8.13
C SER A 91 1.07 17.60 -6.96
N ASP A 92 0.91 17.14 -5.72
CA ASP A 92 1.13 17.94 -4.50
C ASP A 92 2.60 18.37 -4.39
N HIS A 93 3.55 17.49 -4.72
CA HIS A 93 4.97 17.86 -4.80
C HIS A 93 5.25 18.86 -5.92
N GLN A 94 4.64 18.71 -7.09
CA GLN A 94 4.80 19.67 -8.19
C GLN A 94 4.21 21.03 -7.83
N GLU A 95 3.00 21.08 -7.26
CA GLU A 95 2.35 22.33 -6.85
C GLU A 95 3.14 23.03 -5.73
N ASN A 96 3.65 22.27 -4.76
CA ASN A 96 4.48 22.84 -3.70
C ASN A 96 5.87 23.30 -4.21
N LEU A 97 6.46 22.58 -5.17
CA LEU A 97 7.68 23.05 -5.84
C LEU A 97 7.43 24.30 -6.68
N LEU A 98 6.31 24.36 -7.42
CA LEU A 98 5.91 25.50 -8.27
C LEU A 98 5.60 26.76 -7.44
N ALA A 99 4.95 26.62 -6.29
CA ALA A 99 4.72 27.72 -5.35
C ALA A 99 6.04 28.29 -4.79
N ALA A 100 7.05 27.43 -4.55
CA ALA A 100 8.37 27.88 -4.08
C ALA A 100 9.18 28.64 -5.16
N ILE A 101 8.83 28.54 -6.45
CA ILE A 101 9.46 29.29 -7.54
C ILE A 101 8.74 30.63 -7.78
N ASP A 102 7.45 30.72 -7.48
CA ASP A 102 6.64 31.94 -7.65
C ASP A 102 6.85 32.96 -6.50
N GLU A 103 7.17 32.49 -5.29
CA GLU A 103 7.52 33.38 -4.15
C GLU A 103 8.91 34.02 -4.24
N GLY A 104 9.62 33.86 -5.37
CA GLY A 104 10.94 34.45 -5.62
C GLY A 104 10.96 35.85 -6.25
N GLU A 105 9.83 36.42 -6.70
CA GLU A 105 9.79 37.70 -7.42
C GLU A 105 8.90 38.78 -6.77
N HIS A 106 9.02 38.99 -5.46
CA HIS A 106 8.51 40.21 -4.83
C HIS A 106 9.54 40.88 -3.92
N MET A 107 10.58 41.43 -4.55
CA MET A 107 11.38 42.50 -3.95
C MET A 107 10.56 43.82 -4.05
N PRO A 108 10.27 44.52 -2.94
CA PRO A 108 9.55 45.80 -3.00
C PRO A 108 10.41 46.86 -3.68
N GLY A 109 10.08 47.19 -4.93
CA GLY A 109 10.73 48.20 -5.75
C GLY A 109 10.32 49.64 -5.43
N GLU A 110 10.38 50.05 -4.16
CA GLU A 110 10.02 51.42 -3.73
C GLU A 110 11.09 52.11 -2.87
N ALA A 111 12.37 51.96 -3.24
CA ALA A 111 13.45 52.70 -2.57
C ALA A 111 14.50 53.30 -3.53
N ALA A 112 14.18 53.50 -4.81
CA ALA A 112 15.12 54.03 -5.79
C ALA A 112 14.58 55.27 -6.50
N ARG A 113 14.13 56.30 -5.77
CA ARG A 113 13.69 57.55 -6.42
C ARG A 113 13.62 58.81 -5.55
N THR A 114 14.63 59.12 -4.73
CA THR A 114 14.85 60.52 -4.28
C THR A 114 16.30 60.77 -3.86
N LEU A 115 17.26 60.78 -4.79
CA LEU A 115 18.63 61.24 -4.48
C LEU A 115 19.40 61.82 -5.69
N ILE A 116 18.70 62.43 -6.65
CA ILE A 116 19.37 63.18 -7.74
C ILE A 116 18.63 64.48 -8.07
N ASP A 117 18.09 65.20 -7.07
CA ASP A 117 17.79 66.61 -7.28
C ASP A 117 17.84 67.38 -5.95
N GLY A 118 18.64 68.45 -5.91
CA GLY A 118 18.63 69.42 -4.81
C GLY A 118 19.87 69.45 -3.91
N ALA A 119 21.05 69.80 -4.45
CA ALA A 119 22.11 70.43 -3.65
C ALA A 119 23.02 71.35 -4.49
N ASN A 120 22.41 72.37 -5.08
CA ASN A 120 23.05 73.68 -5.28
C ASN A 120 21.90 74.71 -5.28
N PRO A 121 21.86 75.68 -4.35
CA PRO A 121 22.58 76.93 -4.58
C PRO A 121 23.13 77.61 -3.31
N SER A 122 24.08 78.50 -3.57
CA SER A 122 24.62 79.57 -2.72
C SER A 122 23.58 80.30 -1.85
N GLU A 123 23.98 80.70 -0.63
CA GLU A 123 23.73 82.03 0.01
C GLU A 123 23.93 81.98 1.54
N LEU A 124 25.10 82.43 2.01
CA LEU A 124 25.33 83.47 3.05
C LEU A 124 26.78 83.41 3.55
#